data_AF-A0A2S2NZ59-F1
#
_entry.id   AF-A0A2S2NZ59-F1
#
_cell.length_a   1.000
_cell.length_b   1.000
_cell.length_c   1.000
_cell.angle_alpha   90.00
_cell.angle_beta   90.00
_cell.angle_gamma   90.00
#
_symmetry.space_group_name_H-M   'P 1'
#
loop_
_entity.id
_entity.type
_entity.pdbx_description
1 polymer ?
#
loop_
_entity_poly.entity_id
_entity_poly.type
_entity_poly.pdbx_seq_one_letter_code
_entity_poly.pdbx_strand_id
1 'polypeptide(L)'
;MTVNHSLHFKDPVTGVHSNTIESAWRHSKQSMSNYCRKKLFYAGYLAKFMFSKHCRSHNLYPTREFFKHAGTLYHADNTENHTFFNGGDDDDDNVDSGDGDKDSSDDDDDSDDGDDDSGE
;
A
#
# COMPACT_ATOMS: atom_id res chain seq x y z
N MET A 1 -4.22 27.71 -12.99
CA MET A 1 -4.91 26.41 -13.12
C MET A 1 -5.81 26.22 -11.91
N THR A 2 -7.11 25.99 -12.10
CA THR A 2 -8.10 25.92 -11.01
C THR A 2 -8.48 24.47 -10.76
N VAL A 3 -8.23 23.98 -9.55
CA VAL A 3 -8.61 22.63 -9.14
C VAL A 3 -10.14 22.52 -9.16
N ASN A 4 -10.66 21.51 -9.85
CA ASN A 4 -12.09 21.24 -9.92
C ASN A 4 -12.57 20.68 -8.56
N HIS A 5 -13.20 21.51 -7.73
CA HIS A 5 -13.74 21.16 -6.41
C HIS A 5 -15.12 20.47 -6.45
N SER A 6 -15.53 19.90 -7.59
CA SER A 6 -16.88 19.33 -7.77
C SER A 6 -17.13 18.04 -6.99
N LEU A 7 -16.09 17.35 -6.52
CA LEU A 7 -16.25 16.22 -5.61
C LEU A 7 -16.00 16.69 -4.17
N HIS A 8 -17.00 16.47 -3.33
CA HIS A 8 -17.00 16.84 -1.92
C HIS A 8 -15.71 16.40 -1.21
N PHE A 9 -14.87 17.37 -0.83
CA PHE A 9 -13.65 17.22 -0.02
C PHE A 9 -13.90 16.49 1.32
N LYS A 10 -15.14 16.58 1.78
CA LYS A 10 -15.69 15.90 2.95
C LYS A 10 -16.89 15.11 2.48
N ASP A 11 -16.92 13.80 2.70
CA ASP A 11 -18.10 13.00 2.38
C ASP A 11 -19.34 13.60 3.08
N PRO A 12 -20.40 13.99 2.34
CA PRO A 12 -21.58 14.62 2.93
C PRO A 12 -22.36 13.69 3.86
N VAL A 13 -22.18 12.37 3.76
CA VAL A 13 -22.88 11.38 4.59
C VAL A 13 -22.08 11.03 5.83
N THR A 14 -20.79 10.71 5.68
CA THR A 14 -19.95 10.27 6.81
C THR A 14 -19.18 11.41 7.47
N GLY A 15 -19.07 12.56 6.81
CA GLY A 15 -18.29 13.69 7.27
C GLY A 15 -16.77 13.44 7.24
N VAL A 16 -16.31 12.32 6.70
CA VAL A 16 -14.89 11.95 6.66
C VAL A 16 -14.18 12.73 5.58
N HIS A 17 -13.00 13.20 5.92
CA HIS A 17 -12.17 14.02 5.06
C HIS A 17 -11.23 13.13 4.22
N SER A 18 -11.24 13.28 2.89
CA SER A 18 -10.43 12.45 1.97
C SER A 18 -8.93 12.47 2.31
N ASN A 19 -8.41 13.62 2.75
CA ASN A 19 -7.01 13.77 3.17
C ASN A 19 -6.62 12.81 4.33
N THR A 20 -7.57 12.45 5.19
CA THR A 20 -7.34 11.48 6.27
C THR A 20 -7.14 10.08 5.71
N ILE A 21 -7.84 9.72 4.63
CA ILE A 21 -7.69 8.43 3.96
C ILE A 21 -6.36 8.38 3.21
N GLU A 22 -6.02 9.44 2.47
CA GLU A 22 -4.77 9.55 1.71
C GLU A 22 -3.53 9.48 2.61
N SER A 23 -3.54 10.22 3.72
CA SER A 23 -2.45 10.18 4.71
C SER A 23 -2.31 8.80 5.34
N ALA A 24 -3.42 8.13 5.67
CA ALA A 24 -3.40 6.75 6.18
C ALA A 24 -2.82 5.77 5.15
N TRP A 25 -3.18 5.92 3.87
CA TRP A 25 -2.63 5.09 2.79
C TRP A 25 -1.13 5.30 2.61
N ARG A 26 -0.65 6.54 2.67
CA ARG A 26 0.79 6.86 2.61
C ARG A 26 1.56 6.16 3.72
N HIS A 27 1.06 6.22 4.96
CA HIS A 27 1.70 5.54 6.10
C HIS A 27 1.64 4.02 5.97
N SER A 28 0.56 3.46 5.45
CA SER A 28 0.45 2.03 5.17
C SER A 28 1.54 1.58 4.20
N LYS A 29 1.71 2.31 3.08
CA LYS A 29 2.76 2.01 2.09
C LYS A 29 4.17 2.09 2.68
N GLN A 30 4.45 3.12 3.49
CA GLN A 30 5.75 3.28 4.15
C GLN A 30 6.05 2.16 5.16
N SER A 31 5.02 1.53 5.72
CA SER A 31 5.19 0.44 6.69
C SER A 31 5.55 -0.92 6.06
N MET A 32 5.50 -1.01 4.73
CA MET A 32 5.89 -2.19 3.98
C MET A 32 7.40 -2.22 3.77
N SER A 33 7.97 -3.43 3.72
CA SER A 33 9.37 -3.60 3.33
C SER A 33 9.61 -3.05 1.93
N ASN A 34 10.79 -2.44 1.73
CA ASN A 34 11.29 -2.05 0.41
C ASN A 34 11.80 -3.27 -0.38
N TYR A 35 12.12 -4.36 0.32
CA TYR A 35 12.66 -5.60 -0.26
C TYR A 35 11.64 -6.73 -0.22
N CYS A 36 11.72 -7.63 -1.20
CA CYS A 36 10.94 -8.87 -1.29
C CYS A 36 9.41 -8.67 -1.24
N ARG A 37 8.91 -7.56 -1.80
CA ARG A 37 7.48 -7.26 -1.82
C ARG A 37 6.78 -8.08 -2.90
N LYS A 38 6.05 -9.13 -2.49
CA LYS A 38 5.16 -9.86 -3.41
C LYS A 38 3.76 -9.25 -3.40
N LYS A 39 3.23 -8.95 -4.59
CA LYS A 39 1.87 -8.37 -4.77
C LYS A 39 0.78 -9.22 -4.11
N LEU A 40 0.97 -10.54 -4.12
CA LEU A 40 0.08 -11.52 -3.47
C LEU A 40 -0.18 -11.21 -1.98
N PHE A 41 0.78 -10.60 -1.27
CA PHE A 41 0.67 -10.35 0.17
C PHE A 41 0.18 -8.94 0.54
N TYR A 42 -0.30 -8.13 -0.41
CA TYR A 42 -0.77 -6.76 -0.13
C TYR A 42 -1.89 -6.71 0.92
N ALA A 43 -2.84 -7.64 0.85
CA ALA A 43 -3.89 -7.76 1.86
C ALA A 43 -3.29 -8.02 3.26
N GLY A 44 -2.31 -8.92 3.37
CA GLY A 44 -1.62 -9.22 4.63
C GLY A 44 -0.82 -8.03 5.18
N TYR A 45 -0.12 -7.28 4.32
CA TYR A 45 0.59 -6.08 4.74
C TYR A 45 -0.36 -4.99 5.25
N LEU A 46 -1.49 -4.79 4.58
CA LEU A 46 -2.52 -3.84 4.99
C LEU A 46 -3.15 -4.27 6.33
N ALA A 47 -3.49 -5.56 6.47
CA ALA A 47 -4.03 -6.11 7.71
C ALA A 47 -3.05 -5.91 8.89
N LYS A 48 -1.76 -6.21 8.68
CA LYS A 48 -0.71 -5.95 9.68
C LYS A 48 -0.62 -4.49 10.07
N PHE A 49 -0.68 -3.57 9.11
CA PHE A 49 -0.65 -2.13 9.37
C PHE A 49 -1.84 -1.68 10.20
N MET A 50 -3.06 -2.07 9.80
CA MET A 50 -4.29 -1.75 10.53
C MET A 50 -4.27 -2.32 11.94
N PHE A 51 -3.89 -3.59 12.09
CA PHE A 51 -3.76 -4.26 13.39
C PHE A 51 -2.74 -3.56 14.31
N SER A 52 -1.57 -3.20 13.77
CA SER A 52 -0.54 -2.49 14.53
C SER A 52 -1.02 -1.11 14.95
N LYS A 53 -1.72 -0.39 14.07
CA LYS A 53 -2.29 0.93 14.36
C LYS A 53 -3.35 0.85 15.46
N HIS A 54 -4.23 -0.15 15.39
CA HIS A 54 -5.23 -0.42 16.42
C HIS A 54 -4.58 -0.73 17.77
N CYS A 55 -3.61 -1.63 17.82
CA CYS A 55 -2.91 -1.94 19.07
C CYS A 55 -2.28 -0.69 19.70
N ARG A 56 -1.66 0.19 18.90
CA ARG A 56 -1.07 1.44 19.38
C ARG A 56 -2.11 2.42 19.92
N SER A 57 -3.26 2.57 19.23
CA SER A 57 -4.32 3.49 19.69
C SER A 57 -4.99 3.03 20.99
N HIS A 58 -4.98 1.73 21.26
CA HIS A 58 -5.56 1.13 22.46
C HIS A 58 -4.51 0.75 23.53
N ASN A 59 -3.24 1.11 23.33
CA ASN A 59 -2.12 0.77 24.23
C ASN A 59 -2.02 -0.75 24.53
N LEU A 60 -2.25 -1.58 23.51
CA LEU A 60 -2.19 -3.03 23.56
C LEU A 60 -0.84 -3.54 23.06
N TYR A 61 -0.41 -4.71 23.58
CA TYR A 61 0.79 -5.38 23.11
C TYR A 61 0.48 -6.23 21.86
N PRO A 62 0.99 -5.88 20.66
CA PRO A 62 0.54 -6.48 19.41
C PRO A 62 0.68 -7.99 19.34
N THR A 63 1.80 -8.54 19.84
CA THR A 63 2.05 -9.99 19.82
C THR A 63 1.06 -10.75 20.69
N ARG A 64 0.70 -10.21 21.86
CA ARG A 64 -0.27 -10.85 22.76
C ARG A 64 -1.67 -10.86 22.15
N GLU A 65 -2.11 -9.74 21.58
CA GLU A 65 -3.41 -9.66 20.91
C GLU A 65 -3.45 -10.57 19.68
N PHE A 66 -2.36 -10.67 18.93
CA PHE A 66 -2.27 -11.60 17.81
C PHE A 66 -2.50 -13.05 18.26
N PHE A 67 -1.79 -13.51 19.29
CA PHE A 67 -1.97 -14.88 19.79
C PHE A 67 -3.35 -15.12 20.38
N LYS A 68 -3.96 -14.11 21.02
CA LYS A 68 -5.34 -14.20 21.49
C LYS A 68 -6.31 -14.43 20.33
N HIS A 69 -6.21 -13.64 19.27
CA HIS A 69 -7.05 -13.81 18.08
C HIS A 69 -6.78 -15.13 17.35
N ALA A 70 -5.50 -15.50 17.18
CA ALA A 70 -5.12 -16.77 16.58
C ALA A 70 -5.65 -17.96 17.40
N GLY A 71 -5.53 -17.91 18.72
CA GLY A 71 -6.06 -18.95 19.61
C GLY A 71 -7.57 -19.14 19.49
N THR A 72 -8.34 -18.05 19.33
CA THR A 72 -9.78 -18.15 19.05
C THR A 72 -10.04 -18.78 17.68
N LEU A 73 -9.32 -18.36 16.63
CA LEU A 73 -9.56 -18.84 15.27
C LEU A 73 -9.16 -20.31 15.07
N TYR A 74 -8.06 -20.73 15.67
CA TYR A 74 -7.48 -22.08 15.51
C TYR A 74 -7.81 -23.00 16.70
N HIS A 75 -8.79 -22.66 17.54
CA HIS A 75 -9.25 -23.57 18.58
C HIS A 75 -9.82 -24.85 17.92
N ALA A 76 -9.48 -26.03 18.44
CA ALA A 76 -9.87 -27.31 17.84
C ALA A 76 -11.38 -27.46 17.64
N ASP A 77 -12.16 -26.83 18.52
CA ASP A 77 -13.62 -26.85 18.49
C ASP A 77 -14.24 -25.89 17.44
N ASN A 78 -13.43 -25.07 16.75
CA ASN A 78 -13.86 -24.07 15.77
C ASN A 78 -13.79 -24.59 14.32
N THR A 79 -14.28 -25.82 14.09
CA THR A 79 -14.15 -26.60 12.83
C THR A 79 -14.92 -26.01 11.63
N GLU A 80 -15.62 -24.88 11.78
CA GLU A 80 -16.49 -24.33 10.73
C GLU A 80 -15.78 -23.45 9.67
N ASN A 81 -14.47 -23.16 9.82
CA ASN A 81 -13.76 -22.21 8.95
C ASN A 81 -12.73 -22.83 7.98
N HIS A 82 -12.76 -24.14 7.75
CA HIS A 82 -11.69 -24.88 7.06
C HIS A 82 -11.82 -24.95 5.52
N THR A 83 -12.32 -23.91 4.84
CA THR A 83 -12.60 -23.98 3.38
C THR A 83 -12.15 -22.79 2.54
N PHE A 84 -11.01 -22.14 2.80
CA PHE A 84 -10.44 -21.21 1.81
C PHE A 84 -8.92 -21.35 1.73
N PHE A 85 -8.42 -21.46 0.48
CA PHE A 85 -7.03 -21.67 0.03
C PHE A 85 -6.56 -23.13 -0.12
N ASN A 86 -7.17 -23.85 -1.07
CA ASN A 86 -6.44 -24.90 -1.79
C ASN A 86 -5.75 -24.23 -2.97
N GLY A 87 -4.41 -24.12 -2.91
CA GLY A 87 -3.58 -23.59 -3.97
C GLY A 87 -3.49 -24.55 -5.15
N GLY A 88 -3.60 -23.99 -6.36
CA GLY A 88 -2.96 -24.55 -7.55
C GLY A 88 -1.80 -23.63 -7.87
N ASP A 89 -0.59 -24.07 -7.54
CA ASP A 89 0.67 -23.54 -8.05
C ASP A 89 0.77 -23.92 -9.54
N ASP A 90 1.14 -22.96 -10.39
CA ASP A 90 1.94 -23.19 -11.58
C ASP A 90 2.97 -22.06 -11.64
N ASP A 91 4.19 -22.41 -11.27
CA ASP A 91 5.42 -21.63 -11.36
C ASP A 91 5.72 -21.26 -12.83
N ASP A 92 6.30 -20.08 -13.06
CA ASP A 92 7.63 -20.05 -13.69
C ASP A 92 8.32 -18.70 -13.46
N ASP A 93 9.34 -18.76 -12.62
CA ASP A 93 10.35 -17.75 -12.41
C ASP A 93 11.29 -17.71 -13.62
N ASN A 94 11.47 -16.54 -14.24
CA ASN A 94 12.66 -16.30 -15.05
C ASN A 94 13.50 -15.19 -14.39
N VAL A 95 14.51 -15.64 -13.65
CA VAL A 95 15.61 -14.82 -13.15
C VAL A 95 16.72 -14.86 -14.20
N ASP A 96 17.06 -13.73 -14.80
CA ASP A 96 18.36 -13.56 -15.45
C ASP A 96 19.11 -12.39 -14.83
N SER A 97 20.32 -12.70 -14.38
CA SER A 97 21.26 -11.80 -13.72
C SER A 97 22.20 -11.24 -14.78
N GLY A 98 22.13 -9.94 -15.05
CA GLY A 98 23.05 -9.22 -15.91
C GLY A 98 23.68 -8.05 -15.16
N ASP A 99 24.81 -8.32 -14.52
CA ASP A 99 25.75 -7.30 -14.05
C ASP A 99 26.32 -6.58 -15.29
N GLY A 100 26.30 -5.25 -15.29
CA GLY A 100 26.67 -4.44 -16.44
C GLY A 100 26.86 -2.98 -16.06
N ASP A 101 28.02 -2.68 -15.52
CA ASP A 101 28.59 -1.33 -15.46
C ASP A 101 28.36 -0.60 -16.79
N LYS A 102 27.68 0.55 -16.77
CA LYS A 102 27.99 1.66 -17.68
C LYS A 102 27.86 3.01 -16.99
N ASP A 103 28.98 3.69 -17.12
CA ASP A 103 29.42 4.98 -16.66
C ASP A 103 28.63 6.15 -17.27
N SER A 104 28.72 7.28 -16.56
CA SER A 104 28.74 8.67 -17.03
C SER A 104 27.54 9.28 -17.75
N SER A 105 27.05 10.36 -17.10
CA SER A 105 26.66 11.67 -17.63
C SER A 105 25.88 11.74 -18.94
N ASP A 106 24.66 12.26 -18.87
CA ASP A 106 24.17 13.20 -19.88
C ASP A 106 23.33 14.28 -19.18
N ASP A 107 23.79 15.52 -19.34
CA ASP A 107 23.11 16.77 -19.02
C ASP A 107 21.95 16.96 -20.00
N ASP A 108 20.72 17.11 -19.51
CA ASP A 108 19.61 17.61 -20.32
C ASP A 108 19.16 18.98 -19.78
N ASP A 109 19.57 19.97 -20.55
CA ASP A 109 19.26 21.40 -20.52
C ASP A 109 17.90 21.62 -21.19
N ASP A 110 16.83 21.73 -20.41
CA ASP A 110 15.52 22.13 -20.92
C ASP A 110 15.41 23.67 -20.94
N SER A 111 15.79 24.23 -22.09
CA SER A 111 15.44 25.59 -22.50
C SER A 111 13.95 25.63 -22.87
N ASP A 112 13.16 26.32 -22.05
CA ASP A 112 11.75 26.65 -22.31
C ASP A 112 11.61 28.08 -22.85
N ASP A 113 10.51 28.27 -23.57
CA ASP A 113 9.88 29.53 -23.98
C ASP A 113 10.33 30.22 -25.28
N GLY A 114 9.56 29.92 -26.34
CA GLY A 114 9.37 30.83 -27.45
C GLY A 114 8.18 30.44 -28.32
N ASP A 115 7.00 31.02 -28.05
CA ASP A 115 5.97 31.29 -29.05
C ASP A 115 5.02 32.39 -28.52
N ASP A 116 5.29 33.64 -28.95
CA ASP A 116 4.40 34.81 -28.80
C ASP A 116 3.72 35.04 -30.16
N ASP A 117 2.42 34.76 -30.21
CA ASP A 117 1.51 34.94 -31.33
C ASP A 117 0.93 36.37 -31.30
N SER A 118 1.53 37.27 -32.07
CA SER A 118 0.96 38.61 -32.32
C SER A 118 0.22 38.63 -33.65
N GLY A 119 -1.11 38.63 -33.57
CA GLY A 119 -2.04 38.75 -34.69
C GLY A 119 -2.01 40.12 -35.39
N GLU A 120 -2.44 40.08 -36.66
CA GLU A 120 -2.71 41.22 -37.54
C GLU A 120 -3.95 42.04 -37.14
#